data_AF-A0A7V8EGB7-F1
#
_entry.id   AF-A0A7V8EGB7-F1
#
_cell.length_a   1.000
_cell.length_b   1.000
_cell.length_c   1.000
_cell.angle_alpha   90.00
_cell.angle_beta   90.00
_cell.angle_gamma   90.00
#
_symmetry.space_group_name_H-M   'P 1'
#
loop_
_entity.id
_entity.type
_entity.pdbx_description
1 polymer ?
#
loop_
_entity_poly.entity_id
_entity_poly.type
_entity_poly.pdbx_seq_one_letter_code
_entity_poly.pdbx_strand_id
1 'polypeptide(L)'
;MLVYANQLFFRPASTADELVGIFANWLSRKVHVPIDRERMVEGIRSLRFRDQSMLTTTSTFVLGRSERFPFLFNASYAHNDAQVLGRRWTIEMGISQLHAAAAIECTIVMKTDERSVLVREHIEAFCPDLLGLLLELELEPRTPGAMHVFLTPESTKWYLEEVTSVDRRLPVLLMSCDRDGAYLAPIETIQPQIAGLCHIFLIPPGVDSYKLEQLVGRDRYTYNGAAKIIWPQRPHEAHGTCSSTLFMPAGSSMPGHPRYSDVSNPILAAITDHLNVPLSMRHISREKVSEQVVRSRLENLQQTINADLSADDSELQVYQELLSSVDDEIRAKDQEASDLRDKAAALTAENSRLVALMTGYGHSTAKADVDSDLLRVRDAVLALYESKPTLTQGLELIQGLYHDRVEVLDSAFKSAEDSDAARFRYSEKATDLLLKLVTKYWEILAGGGSDQLAKDCFGAQTYSANEARLSSRGRSERTFFYRGEQVFMDKHLKIGGKDSLATTLRIHFEWFSDEKKIIIGHCGRHLTL
;
A
#
# COMPACT_ATOMS: atom_id res chain seq x y z
N MET A 1 8.64 -2.20 16.40
CA MET A 1 7.85 -1.60 15.31
C MET A 1 8.05 -0.09 15.31
N LEU A 2 8.24 0.55 14.15
CA LEU A 2 8.24 2.01 14.04
C LEU A 2 6.79 2.51 14.05
N VAL A 3 6.49 3.47 14.91
CA VAL A 3 5.13 4.03 15.06
C VAL A 3 5.05 5.42 14.45
N TYR A 4 6.04 6.26 14.74
CA TYR A 4 6.09 7.63 14.24
C TYR A 4 7.55 8.06 14.05
N ALA A 5 7.90 8.61 12.90
CA ALA A 5 9.18 9.28 12.70
C ALA A 5 8.96 10.62 11.99
N ASN A 6 9.62 11.66 12.45
CA ASN A 6 9.42 13.03 11.97
C ASN A 6 10.71 13.85 11.94
N GLN A 7 10.71 14.90 11.13
CA GLN A 7 11.79 15.85 10.96
C GLN A 7 11.22 17.27 10.87
N LEU A 8 11.63 18.14 11.79
CA LEU A 8 11.24 19.54 11.88
C LEU A 8 12.49 20.43 11.76
N PHE A 9 12.30 21.63 11.22
CA PHE A 9 13.34 22.64 11.13
C PHE A 9 12.89 23.90 11.86
N PHE A 10 13.73 24.39 12.77
CA PHE A 10 13.47 25.58 13.55
C PHE A 10 14.36 26.73 13.11
N ARG A 11 13.86 27.96 13.25
CA ARG A 11 14.64 29.16 12.94
C ARG A 11 15.87 29.25 13.86
N PRO A 12 16.98 29.87 13.41
CA PRO A 12 18.17 30.09 14.23
C PRO A 12 17.94 30.99 15.45
N ALA A 13 16.79 31.68 15.53
CA ALA A 13 16.41 32.47 16.69
C ALA A 13 16.08 31.61 17.92
N SER A 14 15.61 30.37 17.70
CA SER A 14 15.51 29.35 18.75
C SER A 14 16.89 28.77 19.02
N THR A 15 17.19 28.43 20.27
CA THR A 15 18.45 27.75 20.62
C THR A 15 18.25 26.25 20.70
N ALA A 16 19.28 25.48 20.38
CA ALA A 16 19.23 24.02 20.54
C ALA A 16 18.94 23.63 22.01
N ASP A 17 19.42 24.45 22.96
CA ASP A 17 19.15 24.31 24.40
C ASP A 17 17.66 24.48 24.75
N GLU A 18 16.93 25.34 24.05
CA GLU A 18 15.49 25.52 24.24
C GLU A 18 14.73 24.24 23.87
N LEU A 19 15.07 23.60 22.75
CA LEU A 19 14.50 22.32 22.34
C LEU A 19 14.81 21.20 23.34
N VAL A 20 16.04 21.15 23.86
CA VAL A 20 16.40 20.21 24.96
C VAL A 20 15.56 20.50 26.21
N GLY A 21 15.35 21.77 26.54
CA GLY A 21 14.49 22.21 27.64
C GLY A 21 13.03 21.76 27.49
N ILE A 22 12.46 21.83 26.27
CA ILE A 22 11.10 21.34 25.99
C ILE A 22 11.01 19.84 26.26
N PHE A 23 11.97 19.05 25.80
CA PHE A 23 12.00 17.61 26.07
C PHE A 23 12.17 17.31 27.57
N ALA A 24 13.04 18.04 28.25
CA ALA A 24 13.25 17.92 29.69
C ALA A 24 11.96 18.21 30.47
N ASN A 25 11.23 19.27 30.10
CA ASN A 25 9.96 19.66 30.70
C ASN A 25 8.86 18.62 30.44
N TRP A 26 8.71 18.17 29.20
CA TRP A 26 7.78 17.12 28.81
C TRP A 26 8.02 15.85 29.62
N LEU A 27 9.28 15.39 29.68
CA LEU A 27 9.63 14.19 30.40
C LEU A 27 9.44 14.36 31.90
N SER A 28 9.81 15.51 32.47
CA SER A 28 9.64 15.81 33.90
C SER A 28 8.18 15.71 34.33
N ARG A 29 7.25 16.18 33.49
CA ARG A 29 5.80 16.02 33.71
C ARG A 29 5.37 14.56 33.66
N LYS A 30 5.89 13.80 32.70
CA LYS A 30 5.56 12.38 32.49
C LYS A 30 6.04 11.47 33.63
N VAL A 31 7.25 11.70 34.15
CA VAL A 31 7.83 10.88 35.24
C VAL A 31 7.60 11.47 36.65
N HIS A 32 7.02 12.67 36.75
CA HIS A 32 6.86 13.43 38.00
C HIS A 32 8.16 13.65 38.79
N VAL A 33 9.27 13.86 38.07
CA VAL A 33 10.60 14.12 38.64
C VAL A 33 11.24 15.28 37.85
N PRO A 34 11.78 16.31 38.49
CA PRO A 34 12.45 17.40 37.77
C PRO A 34 13.73 16.89 37.11
N ILE A 35 13.88 17.17 35.82
CA ILE A 35 15.06 16.86 35.03
C ILE A 35 15.69 18.17 34.59
N ASP A 36 16.93 18.38 35.01
CA ASP A 36 17.68 19.58 34.66
C ASP A 36 18.15 19.52 33.20
N ARG A 37 17.90 20.61 32.47
CA ARG A 37 18.33 20.79 31.07
C ARG A 37 19.84 20.75 30.94
N GLU A 38 20.59 21.35 31.87
CA GLU A 38 22.06 21.45 31.79
C GLU A 38 22.66 20.05 31.88
N ARG A 39 22.16 19.27 32.84
CA ARG A 39 22.52 17.86 32.99
C ARG A 39 22.17 17.02 31.76
N MET A 40 21.06 17.32 31.07
CA MET A 40 20.72 16.61 29.82
C MET A 40 21.73 16.91 28.72
N VAL A 41 22.09 18.19 28.54
CA VAL A 41 23.07 18.65 27.55
C VAL A 41 24.46 18.10 27.86
N GLU A 42 24.88 17.99 29.12
CA GLU A 42 26.14 17.36 29.51
C GLU A 42 26.22 15.86 29.18
N GLY A 43 25.07 15.19 29.11
CA GLY A 43 24.97 13.78 28.77
C GLY A 43 24.69 12.87 29.98
N ILE A 44 23.68 12.03 29.85
CA ILE A 44 23.21 11.09 30.86
C ILE A 44 23.41 9.68 30.32
N ARG A 45 24.40 8.95 30.85
CA ARG A 45 24.67 7.56 30.42
C ARG A 45 23.48 6.63 30.64
N SER A 46 22.82 6.75 31.80
CA SER A 46 21.63 5.98 32.16
C SER A 46 21.02 6.58 33.42
N LEU A 47 19.78 7.05 33.32
CA LEU A 47 18.97 7.47 34.46
C LEU A 47 17.73 6.57 34.50
N ARG A 48 17.60 5.78 35.56
CA ARG A 48 16.44 4.91 35.78
C ARG A 48 15.48 5.56 36.77
N PHE A 49 14.20 5.54 36.42
CA PHE A 49 13.12 6.04 37.26
C PHE A 49 12.45 4.89 38.06
N ARG A 50 11.57 5.24 38.99
CA ARG A 50 10.90 4.28 39.89
C ARG A 50 10.00 3.29 39.15
N ASP A 51 9.43 3.72 38.02
CA ASP A 51 8.59 2.92 37.12
C ASP A 51 9.40 2.02 36.17
N GLN A 52 10.71 1.87 36.41
CA GLN A 52 11.66 1.16 35.54
C GLN A 52 11.85 1.79 34.15
N SER A 53 11.31 2.98 33.91
CA SER A 53 11.63 3.74 32.71
C SER A 53 13.08 4.23 32.76
N MET A 54 13.66 4.47 31.58
CA MET A 54 15.06 4.78 31.42
C MET A 54 15.24 5.95 30.47
N LEU A 55 16.03 6.94 30.88
CA LEU A 55 16.51 8.04 30.06
C LEU A 55 18.00 7.85 29.79
N THR A 56 18.40 8.08 28.53
CA THR A 56 19.79 8.23 28.13
C THR A 56 19.91 9.47 27.26
N THR A 57 20.97 10.26 27.43
CA THR A 57 21.25 11.42 26.57
C THR A 57 22.72 11.40 26.15
N THR A 58 23.02 11.92 24.97
CA THR A 58 24.36 12.03 24.42
C THR A 58 24.43 13.31 23.59
N SER A 59 25.53 14.05 23.68
CA SER A 59 25.71 15.31 22.97
C SER A 59 27.16 15.51 22.53
N THR A 60 27.39 16.43 21.61
CA THR A 60 28.72 16.95 21.27
C THR A 60 29.17 18.09 22.19
N PHE A 61 28.38 18.42 23.22
CA PHE A 61 28.68 19.48 24.17
C PHE A 61 29.97 19.17 24.96
N VAL A 62 30.74 20.22 25.23
CA VAL A 62 31.96 20.15 26.04
C VAL A 62 31.90 21.24 27.09
N LEU A 63 31.87 20.84 28.36
CA LEU A 63 31.92 21.73 29.52
C LEU A 63 33.05 22.75 29.39
N GLY A 64 32.72 24.04 29.54
CA GLY A 64 33.68 25.14 29.56
C GLY A 64 34.20 25.63 28.20
N ARG A 65 33.69 25.11 27.07
CA ARG A 65 33.94 25.67 25.73
C ARG A 65 32.66 26.28 25.17
N SER A 66 32.72 27.53 24.71
CA SER A 66 31.62 28.18 24.00
C SER A 66 31.31 27.47 22.68
N GLU A 67 30.01 27.40 22.35
CA GLU A 67 29.36 26.91 21.13
C GLU A 67 30.27 26.18 20.14
N ARG A 68 30.34 24.84 20.27
CA ARG A 68 31.06 24.00 19.33
C ARG A 68 30.09 23.43 18.30
N PHE A 69 30.38 23.70 17.04
CA PHE A 69 29.62 23.19 15.91
C PHE A 69 30.40 22.11 15.15
N PRO A 70 29.71 21.11 14.56
CA PRO A 70 28.26 20.93 14.62
C PRO A 70 27.80 20.45 16.00
N PHE A 71 26.72 21.07 16.50
CA PHE A 71 26.08 20.67 17.75
C PHE A 71 25.10 19.53 17.44
N LEU A 72 25.35 18.35 18.00
CA LEU A 72 24.44 17.22 17.92
C LEU A 72 24.04 16.80 19.32
N PHE A 73 22.78 16.44 19.47
CA PHE A 73 22.21 15.94 20.72
C PHE A 73 21.23 14.81 20.42
N ASN A 74 21.20 13.80 21.27
CA ASN A 74 20.20 12.74 21.27
C ASN A 74 19.72 12.49 22.70
N ALA A 75 18.41 12.39 22.88
CA ALA A 75 17.76 11.90 24.08
C ALA A 75 16.87 10.71 23.74
N SER A 76 17.05 9.59 24.44
CA SER A 76 16.23 8.39 24.31
C SER A 76 15.58 8.08 25.64
N TYR A 77 14.24 8.07 25.65
CA TYR A 77 13.41 7.72 26.79
C TYR A 77 12.62 6.45 26.48
N ALA A 78 12.77 5.43 27.32
CA ALA A 78 12.12 4.15 27.13
C ALA A 78 11.38 3.68 28.38
N HIS A 79 10.10 3.33 28.22
CA HIS A 79 9.20 2.91 29.31
C HIS A 79 8.36 1.69 28.91
N ASN A 80 7.81 0.98 29.88
CA ASN A 80 6.87 -0.11 29.58
C ASN A 80 5.52 0.47 29.15
N ASP A 81 4.80 -0.25 28.31
CA ASP A 81 3.41 0.07 27.99
C ASP A 81 2.53 -0.08 29.24
N ALA A 82 1.61 0.87 29.44
CA ALA A 82 0.73 0.90 30.60
C ALA A 82 -0.45 -0.08 30.50
N GLN A 83 -0.85 -0.45 29.28
CA GLN A 83 -2.00 -1.29 28.98
C GLN A 83 -1.58 -2.69 28.49
N VAL A 84 -0.47 -2.80 27.76
CA VAL A 84 -0.02 -4.05 27.13
C VAL A 84 1.24 -4.60 27.80
N LEU A 85 1.07 -5.61 28.64
CA LEU A 85 2.18 -6.25 29.32
C LEU A 85 3.16 -6.90 28.33
N GLY A 86 4.45 -6.62 28.48
CA GLY A 86 5.49 -7.14 27.60
C GLY A 86 5.82 -6.24 26.41
N ARG A 87 5.13 -5.13 26.22
CA ARG A 87 5.50 -4.08 25.26
C ARG A 87 6.33 -2.99 25.91
N ARG A 88 7.36 -2.52 25.20
CA ARG A 88 8.17 -1.35 25.58
C ARG A 88 8.07 -0.26 24.54
N TRP A 89 7.80 0.97 24.98
CA TRP A 89 7.87 2.17 24.15
C TRP A 89 9.22 2.84 24.28
N THR A 90 9.73 3.35 23.16
CA THR A 90 10.93 4.19 23.12
C THR A 90 10.64 5.43 22.28
N ILE A 91 10.87 6.61 22.85
CA ILE A 91 10.81 7.91 22.18
C ILE A 91 12.23 8.48 22.17
N GLU A 92 12.72 8.79 20.97
CA GLU A 92 14.02 9.39 20.74
C GLU A 92 13.84 10.77 20.12
N MET A 93 14.53 11.76 20.65
CA MET A 93 14.64 13.10 20.08
C MET A 93 16.10 13.38 19.77
N GLY A 94 16.36 13.76 18.52
CA GLY A 94 17.67 14.12 18.03
C GLY A 94 17.68 15.56 17.54
N ILE A 95 18.74 16.31 17.84
CA ILE A 95 18.91 17.71 17.44
C ILE A 95 20.26 17.85 16.73
N SER A 96 20.29 18.63 15.65
CA SER A 96 21.49 18.95 14.89
C SER A 96 21.48 20.43 14.51
N GLN A 97 22.59 21.11 14.77
CA GLN A 97 22.83 22.48 14.33
C GLN A 97 24.25 22.57 13.76
N LEU A 98 24.37 22.93 12.48
CA LEU A 98 25.65 22.91 11.77
C LEU A 98 26.55 24.10 12.09
N HIS A 99 25.97 25.26 12.39
CA HIS A 99 26.63 26.48 12.84
C HIS A 99 25.59 27.40 13.50
N ALA A 100 26.02 28.44 14.23
CA ALA A 100 25.11 29.30 15.00
C ALA A 100 23.94 29.87 14.19
N ALA A 101 24.18 30.31 12.95
CA ALA A 101 23.15 30.85 12.06
C ALA A 101 22.35 29.80 11.26
N ALA A 102 22.63 28.50 11.43
CA ALA A 102 21.94 27.44 10.69
C ALA A 102 20.58 27.17 11.34
N ALA A 103 19.60 26.78 10.51
CA ALA A 103 18.35 26.23 11.01
C ALA A 103 18.64 24.98 11.86
N ILE A 104 17.89 24.82 12.94
CA ILE A 104 18.06 23.68 13.86
C ILE A 104 17.18 22.54 13.36
N GLU A 105 17.80 21.42 13.03
CA GLU A 105 17.11 20.20 12.66
C GLU A 105 16.74 19.43 13.94
N CYS A 106 15.46 19.12 14.10
CA CYS A 106 14.96 18.25 15.16
C CYS A 106 14.32 17.02 14.53
N THR A 107 14.73 15.84 14.98
CA THR A 107 14.18 14.56 14.53
C THR A 107 13.58 13.82 15.70
N ILE A 108 12.42 13.22 15.51
CA ILE A 108 11.72 12.45 16.54
C ILE A 108 11.43 11.06 15.99
N VAL A 109 11.73 10.03 16.78
CA VAL A 109 11.38 8.65 16.46
C VAL A 109 10.68 8.03 17.66
N MET A 110 9.52 7.43 17.42
CA MET A 110 8.77 6.64 18.37
C MET A 110 8.63 5.22 17.84
N LYS A 111 9.04 4.27 18.67
CA LYS A 111 9.06 2.85 18.34
C LYS A 111 8.64 1.99 19.52
N THR A 112 8.16 0.79 19.21
CA THR A 112 7.88 -0.24 20.20
C THR A 112 8.81 -1.44 20.06
N ASP A 113 9.12 -2.09 21.17
CA ASP A 113 9.80 -3.38 21.21
C ASP A 113 8.95 -4.36 22.02
N GLU A 114 8.54 -5.46 21.39
CA GLU A 114 7.81 -6.53 22.06
C GLU A 114 8.81 -7.47 22.74
N ARG A 115 8.78 -7.49 24.07
CA ARG A 115 9.62 -8.36 24.92
C ARG A 115 8.96 -9.70 25.20
N SER A 116 7.66 -9.82 24.93
CA SER A 116 6.90 -11.04 25.09
C SER A 116 6.28 -11.45 23.75
N VAL A 117 6.41 -12.72 23.40
CA VAL A 117 5.74 -13.32 22.23
C VAL A 117 4.22 -13.41 22.39
N LEU A 118 3.70 -13.14 23.59
CA LEU A 118 2.27 -13.19 23.91
C LEU A 118 1.52 -11.90 23.57
N VAL A 119 2.23 -10.82 23.19
CA VAL A 119 1.59 -9.57 22.78
C VAL A 119 0.83 -9.79 21.47
N ARG A 120 -0.48 -9.54 21.47
CA ARG A 120 -1.37 -9.72 20.31
C ARG A 120 -2.04 -8.42 19.86
N GLU A 121 -2.03 -7.42 20.73
CA GLU A 121 -2.67 -6.13 20.55
C GLU A 121 -1.98 -5.35 19.42
N HIS A 122 -2.76 -4.86 18.46
CA HIS A 122 -2.23 -4.01 17.39
C HIS A 122 -1.88 -2.61 17.91
N ILE A 123 -0.96 -1.95 17.22
CA ILE A 123 -0.58 -0.56 17.50
C ILE A 123 -1.18 0.32 16.41
N GLU A 124 -1.90 1.35 16.82
CA GLU A 124 -2.39 2.39 15.91
C GLU A 124 -1.33 3.48 15.70
N ALA A 125 -1.41 4.15 14.55
CA ALA A 125 -0.58 5.31 14.28
C ALA A 125 -1.05 6.48 15.16
N PHE A 126 -0.15 7.03 15.97
CA PHE A 126 -0.40 8.23 16.75
C PHE A 126 0.84 9.12 16.82
N CYS A 127 0.59 10.41 17.00
CA CYS A 127 1.60 11.42 17.20
C CYS A 127 1.89 11.60 18.70
N PRO A 128 3.16 11.67 19.15
CA PRO A 128 3.48 11.92 20.55
C PRO A 128 3.15 13.37 20.95
N ASP A 129 2.64 13.56 22.18
CA ASP A 129 2.30 14.89 22.73
C ASP A 129 3.48 15.87 22.76
N LEU A 130 4.71 15.34 22.80
CA LEU A 130 5.94 16.13 22.68
C LEU A 130 5.93 17.02 21.43
N LEU A 131 5.36 16.54 20.32
CA LEU A 131 5.31 17.31 19.08
C LEU A 131 4.47 18.59 19.26
N GLY A 132 3.35 18.52 19.99
CA GLY A 132 2.51 19.69 20.26
C GLY A 132 3.29 20.81 20.95
N LEU A 133 4.12 20.46 21.95
CA LEU A 133 4.98 21.43 22.64
C LEU A 133 6.07 22.01 21.75
N LEU A 134 6.62 21.22 20.83
CA LEU A 134 7.63 21.68 19.89
C LEU A 134 7.05 22.63 18.83
N LEU A 135 5.80 22.41 18.41
CA LEU A 135 5.11 23.26 17.44
C LEU A 135 4.70 24.63 17.99
N GLU A 136 4.83 24.87 19.30
CA GLU A 136 4.68 26.20 19.89
C GLU A 136 5.84 27.13 19.52
N LEU A 137 6.98 26.59 19.08
CA LEU A 137 8.13 27.37 18.62
C LEU A 137 8.00 27.76 17.14
N GLU A 138 8.73 28.82 16.74
CA GLU A 138 8.78 29.25 15.35
C GLU A 138 9.55 28.25 14.46
N LEU A 139 8.79 27.51 13.65
CA LEU A 139 9.35 26.69 12.58
C LEU A 139 9.94 27.55 11.47
N GLU A 140 10.96 27.00 10.80
CA GLU A 140 11.45 27.55 9.55
C GLU A 140 10.31 27.54 8.52
N PRO A 141 10.04 28.63 7.76
CA PRO A 141 8.90 28.71 6.84
C PRO A 141 8.86 27.62 5.77
N ARG A 142 10.01 27.02 5.46
CA ARG A 142 10.14 25.90 4.52
C ARG A 142 9.83 24.54 5.15
N THR A 143 9.52 24.48 6.44
CA THR A 143 9.15 23.25 7.13
C THR A 143 7.83 22.73 6.56
N PRO A 144 7.82 21.54 5.93
CA PRO A 144 6.62 20.97 5.33
C PRO A 144 5.51 20.81 6.37
N GLY A 145 4.29 21.22 6.03
CA GLY A 145 3.12 21.05 6.91
C GLY A 145 3.06 21.99 8.11
N ALA A 146 4.06 22.87 8.28
CA ALA A 146 4.00 23.95 9.27
C ALA A 146 2.86 24.92 8.97
N MET A 147 2.59 25.16 7.69
CA MET A 147 1.46 25.95 7.21
C MET A 147 0.70 25.14 6.15
N HIS A 148 -0.60 25.42 6.04
CA HIS A 148 -1.42 24.97 4.91
C HIS A 148 -1.61 26.11 3.93
N VAL A 149 -1.89 25.78 2.66
CA VAL A 149 -2.22 26.80 1.66
C VAL A 149 -3.52 26.50 0.95
N PHE A 150 -4.29 27.55 0.72
CA PHE A 150 -5.52 27.45 -0.06
C PHE A 150 -5.22 27.26 -1.54
N LEU A 151 -5.76 26.20 -2.11
CA LEU A 151 -5.73 25.94 -3.54
C LEU A 151 -6.80 26.79 -4.23
N THR A 152 -6.32 27.80 -4.96
CA THR A 152 -7.08 28.78 -5.72
C THR A 152 -6.53 28.81 -7.14
N PRO A 153 -7.26 29.39 -8.12
CA PRO A 153 -6.74 29.54 -9.47
C PRO A 153 -5.36 30.22 -9.51
N GLU A 154 -5.08 31.13 -8.59
CA GLU A 154 -3.82 31.86 -8.47
C GLU A 154 -2.69 30.99 -7.89
N SER A 155 -2.99 30.15 -6.88
CA SER A 155 -2.00 29.28 -6.23
C SER A 155 -1.80 27.93 -6.94
N THR A 156 -2.58 27.64 -7.98
CA THR A 156 -2.52 26.39 -8.75
C THR A 156 -1.13 26.15 -9.36
N LYS A 157 -0.45 27.20 -9.82
CA LYS A 157 0.89 27.08 -10.39
C LYS A 157 1.89 26.52 -9.36
N TRP A 158 1.88 27.07 -8.16
CA TRP A 158 2.78 26.63 -7.09
C TRP A 158 2.43 25.21 -6.62
N TYR A 159 1.14 24.88 -6.51
CA TYR A 159 0.71 23.50 -6.24
C TYR A 159 1.27 22.49 -7.25
N LEU A 160 1.20 22.81 -8.54
CA LEU A 160 1.71 21.94 -9.60
C LEU A 160 3.23 21.81 -9.54
N GLU A 161 3.95 22.89 -9.28
CA GLU A 161 5.41 22.87 -9.08
C GLU A 161 5.79 21.94 -7.91
N GLU A 162 5.08 22.01 -6.78
CA GLU A 162 5.32 21.12 -5.64
C GLU A 162 4.98 19.66 -5.97
N VAL A 163 3.82 19.40 -6.58
CA VAL A 163 3.38 18.03 -6.88
C VAL A 163 4.29 17.35 -7.90
N THR A 164 4.72 18.08 -8.93
CA THR A 164 5.51 17.54 -10.06
C THR A 164 7.02 17.59 -9.86
N SER A 165 7.49 18.20 -8.77
CA SER A 165 8.92 18.25 -8.45
C SER A 165 9.51 16.84 -8.32
N VAL A 166 10.52 16.55 -9.14
CA VAL A 166 11.24 15.26 -9.16
C VAL A 166 12.08 15.07 -7.89
N ASP A 167 12.56 16.17 -7.30
CA ASP A 167 13.38 16.15 -6.09
C ASP A 167 12.55 16.11 -4.80
N ARG A 168 11.21 16.10 -4.91
CA ARG A 168 10.31 16.05 -3.75
C ARG A 168 10.48 14.74 -3.00
N ARG A 169 10.68 14.84 -1.68
CA ARG A 169 10.87 13.68 -0.79
C ARG A 169 9.67 13.37 0.10
N LEU A 170 8.71 14.30 0.18
CA LEU A 170 7.55 14.21 1.07
C LEU A 170 6.24 14.29 0.28
N PRO A 171 5.18 13.62 0.74
CA PRO A 171 3.88 13.66 0.10
C PRO A 171 3.23 15.05 0.18
N VAL A 172 2.23 15.25 -0.68
CA VAL A 172 1.32 16.39 -0.64
C VAL A 172 -0.06 15.88 -0.23
N LEU A 173 -0.65 16.46 0.82
CA LEU A 173 -2.02 16.22 1.24
C LEU A 173 -2.92 17.31 0.66
N LEU A 174 -3.85 16.94 -0.21
CA LEU A 174 -4.91 17.79 -0.72
C LEU A 174 -6.22 17.43 -0.05
N MET A 175 -6.91 18.41 0.55
CA MET A 175 -8.23 18.20 1.17
C MET A 175 -9.26 19.10 0.51
N SER A 176 -10.37 18.50 0.09
CA SER A 176 -11.55 19.24 -0.38
C SER A 176 -12.58 19.36 0.74
N CYS A 177 -13.30 20.48 0.77
CA CYS A 177 -14.47 20.61 1.62
C CYS A 177 -15.68 19.93 0.95
N ASP A 178 -16.66 19.53 1.76
CA ASP A 178 -17.97 19.08 1.30
C ASP A 178 -18.89 20.28 1.00
N ARG A 179 -20.19 20.00 0.81
CA ARG A 179 -21.21 21.03 0.51
C ARG A 179 -21.42 22.01 1.67
N ASP A 180 -21.18 21.56 2.90
CA ASP A 180 -21.34 22.35 4.12
C ASP A 180 -20.04 23.09 4.48
N GLY A 181 -18.99 22.95 3.67
CA GLY A 181 -17.69 23.55 3.89
C GLY A 181 -16.82 22.77 4.88
N ALA A 182 -17.25 21.57 5.29
CA ALA A 182 -16.51 20.72 6.22
C ALA A 182 -15.46 19.87 5.49
N TYR A 183 -14.30 19.68 6.12
CA TYR A 183 -13.25 18.79 5.63
C TYR A 183 -13.35 17.41 6.29
N LEU A 184 -12.74 16.39 5.66
CA LEU A 184 -12.70 15.01 6.20
C LEU A 184 -12.19 14.95 7.65
N ALA A 185 -11.24 15.81 7.99
CA ALA A 185 -10.76 16.04 9.34
C ALA A 185 -10.56 17.55 9.56
N PRO A 186 -10.87 18.09 10.75
CA PRO A 186 -10.56 19.47 11.09
C PRO A 186 -9.06 19.75 10.94
N ILE A 187 -8.71 20.87 10.30
CA ILE A 187 -7.31 21.21 10.02
C ILE A 187 -6.52 21.40 11.31
N GLU A 188 -7.16 21.97 12.33
CA GLU A 188 -6.60 22.23 13.66
C GLU A 188 -6.18 20.95 14.37
N THR A 189 -6.87 19.85 14.09
CA THR A 189 -6.59 18.54 14.68
C THR A 189 -5.50 17.80 13.90
N ILE A 190 -5.53 17.86 12.58
CA ILE A 190 -4.66 17.03 11.73
C ILE A 190 -3.30 17.67 11.47
N GLN A 191 -3.24 18.99 11.27
CA GLN A 191 -2.02 19.72 10.92
C GLN A 191 -0.91 19.49 11.96
N PRO A 192 -1.16 19.57 13.29
CA PRO A 192 -0.11 19.31 14.27
C PRO A 192 0.46 17.89 14.21
N GLN A 193 -0.34 16.91 13.75
CA GLN A 193 0.07 15.50 13.69
C GLN A 193 0.90 15.17 12.43
N ILE A 194 0.84 16.01 11.40
CA ILE A 194 1.50 15.79 10.11
C ILE A 194 2.50 16.88 9.73
N ALA A 195 2.71 17.86 10.62
CA ALA A 195 3.77 18.85 10.50
C ALA A 195 5.14 18.15 10.44
N GLY A 196 5.94 18.47 9.44
CA GLY A 196 7.21 17.81 9.11
C GLY A 196 7.07 16.58 8.20
N LEU A 197 5.84 16.08 7.98
CA LEU A 197 5.60 14.85 7.22
C LEU A 197 5.06 15.08 5.79
N CYS A 198 4.35 16.17 5.54
CA CYS A 198 3.76 16.44 4.22
C CYS A 198 3.48 17.93 4.00
N HIS A 199 3.30 18.34 2.75
CA HIS A 199 2.74 19.66 2.42
C HIS A 199 1.22 19.60 2.40
N ILE A 200 0.55 20.63 2.90
CA ILE A 200 -0.91 20.64 3.07
C ILE A 200 -1.55 21.69 2.15
N PHE A 201 -2.48 21.26 1.31
CA PHE A 201 -3.30 22.11 0.47
C PHE A 201 -4.78 21.90 0.75
N LEU A 202 -5.51 22.99 0.92
CA LEU A 202 -6.94 22.99 1.19
C LEU A 202 -7.69 23.65 0.04
N ILE A 203 -8.74 23.02 -0.47
CA ILE A 203 -9.66 23.67 -1.40
C ILE A 203 -10.69 24.42 -0.54
N PRO A 204 -10.76 25.76 -0.61
CA PRO A 204 -11.70 26.53 0.20
C PRO A 204 -13.13 26.45 -0.37
N PRO A 205 -14.15 26.69 0.47
CA PRO A 205 -15.54 26.71 0.02
C PRO A 205 -15.79 27.85 -0.98
N GLY A 206 -16.65 27.61 -1.97
CA GLY A 206 -17.06 28.62 -2.96
C GLY A 206 -16.13 28.77 -4.16
N VAL A 207 -15.06 27.97 -4.26
CA VAL A 207 -14.22 27.93 -5.47
C VAL A 207 -14.83 27.01 -6.52
N ASP A 208 -14.73 27.41 -7.79
CA ASP A 208 -15.14 26.59 -8.93
C ASP A 208 -14.26 25.35 -9.05
N SER A 209 -14.80 24.22 -8.59
CA SER A 209 -14.14 22.92 -8.58
C SER A 209 -13.81 22.43 -9.99
N TYR A 210 -14.66 22.73 -10.99
CA TYR A 210 -14.42 22.31 -12.38
C TYR A 210 -13.26 23.07 -12.99
N LYS A 211 -13.18 24.38 -12.73
CA LYS A 211 -12.06 25.20 -13.18
C LYS A 211 -10.75 24.77 -12.54
N LEU A 212 -10.74 24.48 -11.23
CA LEU A 212 -9.55 23.96 -10.56
C LEU A 212 -9.14 22.58 -11.10
N GLU A 213 -10.08 21.67 -11.31
CA GLU A 213 -9.79 20.35 -11.88
C GLU A 213 -9.14 20.46 -13.26
N GLN A 214 -9.63 21.37 -14.12
CA GLN A 214 -9.06 21.60 -15.45
C GLN A 214 -7.63 22.15 -15.40
N LEU A 215 -7.32 23.00 -14.42
CA LEU A 215 -5.99 23.58 -14.27
C LEU A 215 -4.99 22.58 -13.67
N VAL A 216 -5.44 21.76 -12.72
CA VAL A 216 -4.58 20.88 -11.93
C VAL A 216 -4.42 19.49 -12.54
N GLY A 217 -5.44 18.99 -13.23
CA GLY A 217 -5.53 17.62 -13.71
C GLY A 217 -6.29 16.71 -12.74
N ARG A 218 -7.15 15.84 -13.28
CA ARG A 218 -8.04 14.95 -12.52
C ARG A 218 -7.29 13.96 -11.62
N ASP A 219 -6.11 13.51 -12.05
CA ASP A 219 -5.21 12.64 -11.30
C ASP A 219 -4.62 13.30 -10.06
N ARG A 220 -4.54 14.63 -10.02
CA ARG A 220 -3.96 15.43 -8.92
C ARG A 220 -4.99 16.23 -8.14
N TYR A 221 -6.27 16.00 -8.41
CA TYR A 221 -7.38 16.71 -7.79
C TYR A 221 -8.24 15.78 -6.92
N THR A 222 -9.03 16.36 -6.02
CA THR A 222 -10.00 15.68 -5.14
C THR A 222 -11.21 16.58 -4.87
N TYR A 223 -12.37 15.99 -4.58
CA TYR A 223 -13.64 16.71 -4.41
C TYR A 223 -14.57 16.03 -3.40
N ASN A 224 -15.67 16.72 -3.06
CA ASN A 224 -16.76 16.20 -2.21
C ASN A 224 -16.30 15.73 -0.83
N GLY A 225 -15.58 16.59 -0.11
CA GLY A 225 -15.13 16.30 1.26
C GLY A 225 -13.97 15.30 1.34
N ALA A 226 -13.45 14.80 0.21
CA ALA A 226 -12.40 13.80 0.19
C ALA A 226 -11.02 14.40 0.48
N ALA A 227 -10.12 13.56 1.01
CA ALA A 227 -8.70 13.86 1.21
C ALA A 227 -7.84 12.97 0.33
N LYS A 228 -6.84 13.53 -0.33
CA LYS A 228 -5.96 12.82 -1.26
C LYS A 228 -4.51 13.06 -0.90
N ILE A 229 -3.76 11.98 -0.70
CA ILE A 229 -2.31 12.02 -0.54
C ILE A 229 -1.69 11.75 -1.90
N ILE A 230 -0.83 12.66 -2.38
CA ILE A 230 -0.05 12.51 -3.60
C ILE A 230 1.39 12.21 -3.21
N TRP A 231 1.83 10.99 -3.51
CA TRP A 231 3.14 10.50 -3.15
C TRP A 231 4.24 11.13 -4.03
N PRO A 232 5.50 11.19 -3.55
CA PRO A 232 6.64 11.54 -4.39
C PRO A 232 6.72 10.66 -5.65
N GLN A 233 7.19 11.23 -6.75
CA GLN A 233 7.36 10.47 -7.99
C GLN A 233 8.36 9.34 -7.76
N ARG A 234 7.96 8.11 -8.11
CA ARG A 234 8.86 6.96 -8.03
C ARG A 234 9.79 6.94 -9.26
N PRO A 235 11.02 6.43 -9.15
CA PRO A 235 11.97 6.39 -10.27
C PRO A 235 11.43 5.69 -11.54
N HIS A 236 10.47 4.78 -11.37
CA HIS A 236 9.87 3.98 -12.44
C HIS A 236 8.54 4.56 -12.97
N GLU A 237 8.00 5.62 -12.35
CA GLU A 237 6.80 6.31 -12.83
C GLU A 237 7.18 7.26 -13.98
N ALA A 238 6.34 7.32 -15.03
CA ALA A 238 6.54 8.26 -16.14
C ALA A 238 6.62 9.70 -15.61
N HIS A 239 7.46 10.54 -16.23
CA HIS A 239 7.63 11.94 -15.82
C HIS A 239 6.30 12.65 -15.62
N GLY A 240 6.07 13.14 -14.40
CA GLY A 240 4.84 13.85 -14.02
C GLY A 240 3.67 12.94 -13.60
N THR A 241 3.80 11.62 -13.60
CA THR A 241 2.79 10.74 -12.99
C THR A 241 3.16 10.48 -11.53
N CYS A 242 2.20 10.61 -10.62
CA CYS A 242 2.39 10.33 -9.20
C CYS A 242 1.31 9.38 -8.70
N SER A 243 1.72 8.34 -7.97
CA SER A 243 0.77 7.53 -7.21
C SER A 243 0.04 8.37 -6.15
N SER A 244 -1.21 8.03 -5.87
CA SER A 244 -2.01 8.73 -4.85
C SER A 244 -2.89 7.78 -4.06
N THR A 245 -3.23 8.21 -2.84
CA THR A 245 -4.14 7.52 -1.92
C THR A 245 -5.31 8.44 -1.64
N LEU A 246 -6.53 7.97 -1.90
CA LEU A 246 -7.77 8.73 -1.71
C LEU A 246 -8.55 8.22 -0.49
N PHE A 247 -8.98 9.15 0.35
CA PHE A 247 -9.87 8.92 1.49
C PHE A 247 -11.20 9.63 1.24
N MET A 248 -12.28 8.87 1.40
CA MET A 248 -13.64 9.36 1.19
C MET A 248 -14.35 9.59 2.53
N PRO A 249 -15.28 10.55 2.61
CA PRO A 249 -16.13 10.73 3.79
C PRO A 249 -16.97 9.49 4.10
N ALA A 250 -17.32 9.32 5.38
CA ALA A 250 -18.27 8.29 5.82
C ALA A 250 -19.62 8.49 5.11
N GLY A 251 -20.18 7.41 4.55
CA GLY A 251 -21.44 7.45 3.80
C GLY A 251 -21.30 7.76 2.30
N SER A 252 -20.09 7.89 1.76
CA SER A 252 -19.90 7.95 0.31
C SER A 252 -20.25 6.60 -0.35
N SER A 253 -20.78 6.61 -1.59
CA SER A 253 -21.09 5.40 -2.35
C SER A 253 -19.84 4.62 -2.80
N MET A 254 -18.65 5.21 -2.65
CA MET A 254 -17.38 4.57 -2.98
C MET A 254 -16.78 3.96 -1.71
N PRO A 255 -16.31 2.70 -1.77
CA PRO A 255 -15.57 2.13 -0.66
C PRO A 255 -14.32 2.98 -0.39
N GLY A 256 -14.09 3.34 0.87
CA GLY A 256 -12.87 4.03 1.30
C GLY A 256 -11.62 3.15 1.10
N HIS A 257 -10.45 3.68 1.42
CA HIS A 257 -9.21 2.90 1.25
C HIS A 257 -9.19 1.66 2.18
N PRO A 258 -9.18 0.43 1.64
CA PRO A 258 -9.44 -0.80 2.41
C PRO A 258 -8.36 -1.10 3.46
N ARG A 259 -7.12 -0.62 3.26
CA ARG A 259 -6.02 -0.83 4.20
C ARG A 259 -6.14 -0.01 5.49
N TYR A 260 -6.88 1.10 5.45
CA TYR A 260 -6.96 2.08 6.54
C TYR A 260 -8.41 2.33 7.00
N SER A 261 -9.37 1.52 6.53
CA SER A 261 -10.81 1.71 6.81
C SER A 261 -11.14 1.63 8.30
N ASP A 262 -10.37 0.83 9.04
CA ASP A 262 -10.64 0.49 10.44
C ASP A 262 -9.74 1.26 11.42
N VAL A 263 -8.94 2.22 10.92
CA VAL A 263 -7.98 2.98 11.73
C VAL A 263 -8.56 4.31 12.17
N SER A 264 -8.36 4.68 13.43
CA SER A 264 -8.83 5.94 14.03
C SER A 264 -8.37 7.20 13.29
N ASN A 265 -7.10 7.23 12.84
CA ASN A 265 -6.56 8.29 11.99
C ASN A 265 -5.97 7.73 10.68
N PRO A 266 -6.78 7.58 9.62
CA PRO A 266 -6.36 6.92 8.39
C PRO A 266 -5.32 7.73 7.59
N ILE A 267 -5.39 9.07 7.65
CA ILE A 267 -4.43 9.94 6.96
C ILE A 267 -3.05 9.81 7.61
N LEU A 268 -2.96 9.91 8.93
CA LEU A 268 -1.70 9.75 9.64
C LEU A 268 -1.12 8.34 9.44
N ALA A 269 -1.96 7.31 9.52
CA ALA A 269 -1.56 5.93 9.30
C ALA A 269 -0.95 5.72 7.90
N ALA A 270 -1.55 6.28 6.86
CA ALA A 270 -1.03 6.16 5.51
C ALA A 270 0.31 6.89 5.31
N ILE A 271 0.43 8.10 5.86
CA ILE A 271 1.67 8.89 5.80
C ILE A 271 2.80 8.17 6.54
N THR A 272 2.54 7.70 7.77
CA THR A 272 3.55 7.02 8.59
C THR A 272 3.94 5.65 8.03
N ASP A 273 3.03 4.89 7.41
CA ASP A 273 3.34 3.63 6.72
C ASP A 273 4.42 3.79 5.64
N HIS A 274 4.44 4.93 4.94
CA HIS A 274 5.42 5.20 3.89
C HIS A 274 6.67 5.95 4.38
N LEU A 275 6.52 6.84 5.36
CA LEU A 275 7.59 7.75 5.76
C LEU A 275 8.38 7.32 7.01
N ASN A 276 7.85 6.43 7.84
CA ASN A 276 8.51 6.08 9.10
C ASN A 276 9.92 5.53 8.89
N VAL A 277 10.09 4.61 7.94
CA VAL A 277 11.39 4.01 7.62
C VAL A 277 12.39 5.06 7.08
N PRO A 278 12.11 5.80 6.00
CA PRO A 278 13.08 6.77 5.48
C PRO A 278 13.41 7.88 6.49
N LEU A 279 12.45 8.35 7.29
CA LEU A 279 12.69 9.35 8.33
C LEU A 279 13.48 8.77 9.52
N SER A 280 13.23 7.53 9.93
CA SER A 280 14.02 6.89 11.00
C SER A 280 15.49 6.71 10.61
N MET A 281 15.78 6.51 9.31
CA MET A 281 17.17 6.44 8.82
C MET A 281 17.88 7.80 8.87
N ARG A 282 17.12 8.90 8.72
CA ARG A 282 17.65 10.27 8.83
C ARG A 282 17.77 10.75 10.27
N HIS A 283 17.06 10.12 11.20
CA HIS A 283 17.09 10.44 12.62
C HIS A 283 18.52 10.62 13.16
N ILE A 284 18.69 11.64 14.00
CA ILE A 284 19.94 11.94 14.69
C ILE A 284 20.01 11.01 15.90
N SER A 285 20.42 9.77 15.65
CA SER A 285 20.49 8.71 16.65
C SER A 285 21.70 8.86 17.56
N ARG A 286 21.69 8.14 18.68
CA ARG A 286 22.81 8.10 19.63
C ARG A 286 24.14 7.72 18.96
N GLU A 287 24.10 6.80 18.00
CA GLU A 287 25.26 6.32 17.24
C GLU A 287 25.86 7.48 16.43
N LYS A 288 25.04 8.24 15.69
CA LYS A 288 25.49 9.41 14.92
C LYS A 288 26.12 10.48 15.82
N VAL A 289 25.51 10.75 16.98
CA VAL A 289 26.10 11.72 17.93
C VAL A 289 27.43 11.20 18.48
N SER A 290 27.50 9.91 18.83
CA SER A 290 28.73 9.30 19.37
C SER A 290 29.86 9.31 18.33
N GLU A 291 29.55 9.01 17.08
CA GLU A 291 30.48 9.13 15.96
C GLU A 291 30.99 10.56 15.82
N GLN A 292 30.10 11.56 15.85
CA GLN A 292 30.50 12.97 15.74
C GLN A 292 31.34 13.44 16.94
N VAL A 293 31.08 12.94 18.15
CA VAL A 293 31.91 13.20 19.34
C VAL A 293 33.32 12.66 19.12
N VAL A 294 33.48 11.46 18.58
CA VAL A 294 34.78 10.87 18.27
C VAL A 294 35.50 11.69 17.19
N ARG A 295 34.82 12.01 16.08
CA ARG A 295 35.38 12.87 15.01
C ARG A 295 35.88 14.21 15.54
N SER A 296 35.05 14.89 16.34
CA SER A 296 35.40 16.19 16.94
C SER A 296 36.60 16.11 17.91
N ARG A 297 36.80 14.97 18.59
CA ARG A 297 37.97 14.76 19.45
C ARG A 297 39.23 14.55 18.63
N LEU A 298 39.14 13.83 17.52
CA LEU A 298 40.26 13.57 16.63
C LEU A 298 40.75 14.83 15.92
N GLU A 299 39.84 15.64 15.40
CA GLU A 299 40.18 16.95 14.81
C GLU A 299 40.95 17.84 15.81
N ASN A 300 40.54 17.83 17.08
CA ASN A 300 41.24 18.57 18.14
C ASN A 300 42.64 18.03 18.40
N LEU A 301 42.81 16.71 18.41
CA LEU A 301 44.12 16.10 18.61
C LEU A 301 45.03 16.46 17.44
N GLN A 302 44.55 16.36 16.20
CA GLN A 302 45.29 16.79 15.02
C GLN A 302 45.70 18.27 15.08
N GLN A 303 44.80 19.17 15.51
CA GLN A 303 45.11 20.60 15.64
C GLN A 303 46.12 20.88 16.76
N THR A 304 45.98 20.23 17.92
CA THR A 304 46.93 20.37 19.04
C THR A 304 48.31 19.82 18.66
N ILE A 305 48.36 18.71 17.92
CA ILE A 305 49.62 18.09 17.47
C ILE A 305 50.31 18.92 16.38
N ASN A 306 49.55 19.51 15.45
CA ASN A 306 50.11 20.46 14.49
C ASN A 306 50.68 21.72 15.18
N ALA A 307 50.22 22.04 16.40
CA ALA A 307 50.74 23.14 17.20
C ALA A 307 51.95 22.72 18.08
N ASP A 308 51.97 21.49 18.59
CA ASP A 308 52.99 20.95 19.51
C ASP A 308 53.85 19.84 18.86
N LEU A 309 54.56 20.15 17.77
CA LEU A 309 55.55 19.24 17.18
C LEU A 309 56.76 19.03 18.12
N SER A 310 56.63 18.09 19.05
CA SER A 310 57.75 17.31 19.60
C SER A 310 57.32 15.91 20.06
N ALA A 311 57.63 14.92 19.23
CA ALA A 311 58.21 13.61 19.56
C ALA A 311 57.44 12.60 20.45
N ASP A 312 56.30 12.08 19.98
CA ASP A 312 55.94 10.66 20.24
C ASP A 312 55.19 10.08 19.02
N ASP A 313 55.97 9.64 18.03
CA ASP A 313 55.55 9.31 16.65
C ASP A 313 54.86 7.94 16.52
N SER A 314 55.00 7.02 17.47
CA SER A 314 54.63 5.61 17.27
C SER A 314 53.16 5.30 17.58
N GLU A 315 52.61 5.79 18.69
CA GLU A 315 51.19 5.58 19.02
C GLU A 315 50.27 6.38 18.08
N LEU A 316 50.71 7.57 17.66
CA LEU A 316 49.95 8.42 16.73
C LEU A 316 49.88 7.84 15.32
N GLN A 317 50.95 7.21 14.84
CA GLN A 317 50.95 6.50 13.57
C GLN A 317 49.96 5.32 13.59
N VAL A 318 49.87 4.59 14.71
CA VAL A 318 48.89 3.51 14.90
C VAL A 318 47.45 4.05 14.90
N TYR A 319 47.19 5.20 15.53
CA TYR A 319 45.85 5.81 15.50
C TYR A 319 45.50 6.38 14.13
N GLN A 320 46.45 6.95 13.39
CA GLN A 320 46.25 7.41 12.01
C GLN A 320 45.97 6.24 11.05
N GLU A 321 46.69 5.13 11.19
CA GLU A 321 46.43 3.89 10.43
C GLU A 321 45.06 3.30 10.76
N LEU A 322 44.69 3.25 12.05
CA LEU A 322 43.36 2.78 12.45
C LEU A 322 42.24 3.66 11.90
N LEU A 323 42.46 4.98 11.82
CA LEU A 323 41.50 5.92 11.25
C LEU A 323 41.37 5.78 9.74
N SER A 324 42.48 5.66 9.03
CA SER A 324 42.45 5.36 7.59
C SER A 324 41.68 4.06 7.35
N SER A 325 41.92 3.04 8.18
CA SER A 325 41.20 1.76 8.09
C SER A 325 39.70 1.91 8.34
N VAL A 326 39.28 2.73 9.31
CA VAL A 326 37.86 2.96 9.59
C VAL A 326 37.21 3.81 8.51
N ASP A 327 37.91 4.83 7.98
CA ASP A 327 37.42 5.63 6.86
C ASP A 327 37.29 4.79 5.59
N ASP A 328 38.22 3.88 5.33
CA ASP A 328 38.16 2.91 4.24
C ASP A 328 37.00 1.93 4.44
N GLU A 329 36.76 1.48 5.68
CA GLU A 329 35.61 0.62 6.01
C GLU A 329 34.28 1.36 5.86
N ILE A 330 34.19 2.63 6.27
CA ILE A 330 33.02 3.49 6.05
C ILE A 330 32.79 3.68 4.56
N ARG A 331 33.82 4.00 3.78
CA ARG A 331 33.70 4.12 2.31
C ARG A 331 33.26 2.82 1.66
N ALA A 332 33.80 1.69 2.10
CA ALA A 332 33.39 0.38 1.62
C ALA A 332 31.92 0.09 1.97
N LYS A 333 31.48 0.45 3.18
CA LYS A 333 30.09 0.32 3.62
C LYS A 333 29.13 1.27 2.90
N ASP A 334 29.56 2.49 2.60
CA ASP A 334 28.80 3.46 1.81
C ASP A 334 28.66 2.99 0.36
N GLN A 335 29.72 2.41 -0.22
CA GLN A 335 29.67 1.78 -1.54
C GLN A 335 28.74 0.56 -1.51
N GLU A 336 28.84 -0.31 -0.50
CA GLU A 336 27.93 -1.45 -0.33
C GLU A 336 26.47 -0.98 -0.17
N ALA A 337 26.23 0.11 0.55
CA ALA A 337 24.91 0.71 0.69
C ALA A 337 24.41 1.32 -0.63
N SER A 338 25.29 1.91 -1.45
CA SER A 338 24.95 2.37 -2.81
C SER A 338 24.57 1.18 -3.69
N ASP A 339 25.38 0.13 -3.72
CA ASP A 339 25.13 -1.08 -4.51
C ASP A 339 23.84 -1.78 -4.07
N LEU A 340 23.55 -1.80 -2.76
CA LEU A 340 22.29 -2.33 -2.22
C LEU A 340 21.09 -1.46 -2.59
N ARG A 341 21.25 -0.12 -2.64
CA ARG A 341 20.19 0.78 -3.15
C ARG A 341 19.94 0.55 -4.63
N ASP A 342 20.98 0.37 -5.44
CA ASP A 342 20.84 0.09 -6.86
C ASP A 342 20.20 -1.28 -7.10
N LYS A 343 20.59 -2.30 -6.32
CA LYS A 343 19.92 -3.61 -6.33
C LYS A 343 18.47 -3.51 -5.88
N ALA A 344 18.16 -2.72 -4.85
CA ALA A 344 16.79 -2.50 -4.41
C ALA A 344 15.97 -1.76 -5.48
N ALA A 345 16.54 -0.77 -6.16
CA ALA A 345 15.92 -0.07 -7.28
C ALA A 345 15.66 -1.02 -8.45
N ALA A 346 16.62 -1.90 -8.78
CA ALA A 346 16.51 -2.92 -9.82
C ALA A 346 15.47 -4.00 -9.48
N LEU A 347 15.49 -4.52 -8.25
CA LEU A 347 14.49 -5.48 -7.77
C LEU A 347 13.10 -4.86 -7.66
N THR A 348 13.00 -3.57 -7.34
CA THR A 348 11.74 -2.84 -7.37
C THR A 348 11.26 -2.61 -8.80
N ALA A 349 12.18 -2.32 -9.74
CA ALA A 349 11.88 -2.26 -11.16
C ALA A 349 11.35 -3.60 -11.65
N GLU A 350 12.01 -4.69 -11.28
CA GLU A 350 11.63 -6.05 -11.67
C GLU A 350 10.32 -6.48 -11.00
N ASN A 351 10.11 -6.19 -9.71
CA ASN A 351 8.81 -6.40 -9.07
C ASN A 351 7.73 -5.56 -9.75
N SER A 352 8.01 -4.31 -10.12
CA SER A 352 7.04 -3.48 -10.84
C SER A 352 6.77 -4.01 -12.24
N ARG A 353 7.77 -4.58 -12.92
CA ARG A 353 7.65 -5.26 -14.21
C ARG A 353 6.86 -6.55 -14.07
N LEU A 354 7.10 -7.32 -13.03
CA LEU A 354 6.36 -8.54 -12.70
C LEU A 354 4.93 -8.23 -12.25
N VAL A 355 4.71 -7.11 -11.55
CA VAL A 355 3.37 -6.60 -11.21
C VAL A 355 2.69 -6.02 -12.45
N ALA A 356 3.41 -5.36 -13.36
CA ALA A 356 2.91 -4.89 -14.65
C ALA A 356 2.61 -6.06 -15.60
N LEU A 357 3.39 -7.14 -15.52
CA LEU A 357 3.15 -8.40 -16.21
C LEU A 357 2.01 -9.17 -15.55
N MET A 358 1.89 -9.20 -14.23
CA MET A 358 0.75 -9.79 -13.51
C MET A 358 -0.52 -8.97 -13.67
N THR A 359 -0.43 -7.65 -13.80
CA THR A 359 -1.55 -6.80 -14.17
C THR A 359 -1.79 -6.88 -15.67
N GLY A 360 -0.81 -7.14 -16.53
CA GLY A 360 -1.02 -7.44 -17.95
C GLY A 360 -1.63 -8.82 -18.17
N TYR A 361 -1.26 -9.81 -17.36
CA TYR A 361 -1.85 -11.15 -17.30
C TYR A 361 -3.17 -11.16 -16.52
N GLY A 362 -3.36 -10.22 -15.57
CA GLY A 362 -4.55 -10.09 -14.73
C GLY A 362 -5.54 -9.01 -15.18
N HIS A 363 -5.19 -8.20 -16.18
CA HIS A 363 -6.10 -7.41 -17.02
C HIS A 363 -6.73 -8.27 -18.11
N SER A 364 -6.35 -9.54 -18.20
CA SER A 364 -7.31 -10.59 -18.54
C SER A 364 -8.01 -11.02 -17.24
N THR A 365 -9.17 -10.40 -16.99
CA THR A 365 -10.36 -11.02 -16.34
C THR A 365 -10.37 -11.38 -14.85
N ALA A 366 -9.52 -10.86 -13.94
CA ALA A 366 -9.51 -11.41 -12.55
C ALA A 366 -9.94 -10.51 -11.38
N LYS A 367 -9.88 -9.16 -11.44
CA LYS A 367 -10.17 -8.31 -10.25
C LYS A 367 -11.43 -7.44 -10.33
N ALA A 368 -11.83 -7.05 -11.53
CA ALA A 368 -13.18 -6.50 -11.75
C ALA A 368 -14.23 -7.61 -11.84
N ASP A 369 -13.80 -8.84 -12.15
CA ASP A 369 -14.69 -9.97 -12.38
C ASP A 369 -15.15 -10.67 -11.11
N VAL A 370 -14.45 -10.61 -9.98
CA VAL A 370 -15.00 -11.25 -8.76
C VAL A 370 -16.31 -10.60 -8.33
N ASP A 371 -16.43 -9.27 -8.44
CA ASP A 371 -17.68 -8.57 -8.10
C ASP A 371 -18.72 -8.71 -9.22
N SER A 372 -18.29 -8.72 -10.49
CA SER A 372 -19.14 -8.94 -11.68
C SER A 372 -19.69 -10.37 -11.74
N ASP A 373 -18.84 -11.38 -11.59
CA ASP A 373 -19.18 -12.80 -11.57
C ASP A 373 -20.03 -13.16 -10.35
N LEU A 374 -19.75 -12.59 -9.17
CA LEU A 374 -20.63 -12.78 -8.01
C LEU A 374 -22.02 -12.17 -8.23
N LEU A 375 -22.11 -11.00 -8.89
CA LEU A 375 -23.39 -10.40 -9.30
C LEU A 375 -24.13 -11.28 -10.31
N ARG A 376 -23.43 -11.80 -11.34
CA ARG A 376 -24.01 -12.68 -12.37
C ARG A 376 -24.50 -14.00 -11.80
N VAL A 377 -23.70 -14.64 -10.94
CA VAL A 377 -24.10 -15.87 -10.23
C VAL A 377 -25.27 -15.59 -9.30
N ARG A 378 -25.29 -14.47 -8.58
CA ARG A 378 -26.42 -14.07 -7.73
C ARG A 378 -27.71 -13.88 -8.55
N ASP A 379 -27.63 -13.20 -9.69
CA ASP A 379 -28.76 -12.98 -10.58
C ASP A 379 -29.27 -14.30 -11.19
N ALA A 380 -28.36 -15.20 -11.55
CA ALA A 380 -28.71 -16.54 -12.04
C ALA A 380 -29.40 -17.40 -10.95
N VAL A 381 -28.95 -17.32 -9.69
CA VAL A 381 -29.58 -18.01 -8.55
C VAL A 381 -31.00 -17.47 -8.30
N LEU A 382 -31.19 -16.16 -8.36
CA LEU A 382 -32.52 -15.54 -8.23
C LEU A 382 -33.45 -15.95 -9.38
N ALA A 383 -32.97 -15.96 -10.63
CA ALA A 383 -33.75 -16.38 -11.79
C ALA A 383 -34.17 -17.86 -11.74
N LEU A 384 -33.32 -18.72 -11.16
CA LEU A 384 -33.66 -20.13 -10.92
C LEU A 384 -34.75 -20.27 -9.85
N TYR A 385 -34.67 -19.48 -8.77
CA TYR A 385 -35.71 -19.43 -7.73
C TYR A 385 -37.07 -18.96 -8.29
N GLU A 386 -37.05 -18.02 -9.23
CA GLU A 386 -38.23 -17.54 -9.96
C GLU A 386 -38.71 -18.49 -11.09
N SER A 387 -38.02 -19.62 -11.29
CA SER A 387 -38.28 -20.62 -12.34
C SER A 387 -38.28 -20.06 -13.77
N LYS A 388 -37.47 -19.02 -14.02
CA LYS A 388 -37.32 -18.39 -15.35
C LYS A 388 -35.87 -18.07 -15.70
N PRO A 389 -34.91 -19.01 -15.57
CA PRO A 389 -33.54 -18.74 -16.00
C PRO A 389 -33.48 -18.59 -17.52
N THR A 390 -32.61 -17.73 -18.02
CA THR A 390 -32.15 -17.73 -19.42
C THR A 390 -31.08 -18.81 -19.63
N LEU A 391 -30.78 -19.19 -20.88
CA LEU A 391 -29.70 -20.14 -21.17
C LEU A 391 -28.34 -19.58 -20.75
N THR A 392 -28.13 -18.28 -20.95
CA THR A 392 -26.92 -17.55 -20.55
C THR A 392 -26.73 -17.62 -19.04
N GLN A 393 -27.77 -17.31 -18.25
CA GLN A 393 -27.74 -17.44 -16.80
C GLN A 393 -27.51 -18.89 -16.34
N GLY A 394 -28.05 -19.88 -17.06
CA GLY A 394 -27.79 -21.30 -16.78
C GLY A 394 -26.32 -21.69 -16.93
N LEU A 395 -25.62 -21.12 -17.93
CA LEU A 395 -24.17 -21.31 -18.13
C LEU A 395 -23.35 -20.57 -17.08
N GLU A 396 -23.68 -19.32 -16.77
CA GLU A 396 -23.03 -18.52 -15.72
C GLU A 396 -23.13 -19.21 -14.36
N LEU A 397 -24.28 -19.80 -14.05
CA LEU A 397 -24.52 -20.54 -12.81
C LEU A 397 -23.57 -21.74 -12.66
N ILE A 398 -23.46 -22.58 -13.70
CA ILE A 398 -22.62 -23.78 -13.60
C ILE A 398 -21.13 -23.45 -13.63
N GLN A 399 -20.71 -22.41 -14.37
CA GLN A 399 -19.33 -21.97 -14.42
C GLN A 399 -18.90 -21.35 -13.08
N GLY A 400 -19.77 -20.56 -12.45
CA GLY A 400 -19.50 -19.97 -11.15
C GLY A 400 -19.50 -20.99 -10.01
N LEU A 401 -20.49 -21.87 -9.94
CA LEU A 401 -20.63 -22.82 -8.83
C LEU A 401 -19.73 -24.05 -8.94
N TYR A 402 -19.35 -24.45 -10.16
CA TYR A 402 -18.58 -25.67 -10.43
C TYR A 402 -17.36 -25.42 -11.34
N HIS A 403 -16.66 -24.29 -11.12
CA HIS A 403 -15.46 -23.89 -11.88
C HIS A 403 -14.33 -24.94 -11.89
N ASP A 404 -14.30 -25.82 -10.88
CA ASP A 404 -13.38 -26.95 -10.78
C ASP A 404 -13.75 -28.11 -11.70
N ARG A 405 -14.99 -28.19 -12.17
CA ARG A 405 -15.56 -29.32 -12.94
C ARG A 405 -15.91 -28.98 -14.38
N VAL A 406 -16.24 -27.72 -14.67
CA VAL A 406 -16.70 -27.28 -16.00
C VAL A 406 -16.02 -25.99 -16.44
N GLU A 407 -15.76 -25.88 -17.74
CA GLU A 407 -15.34 -24.65 -18.40
C GLU A 407 -16.23 -24.41 -19.62
N VAL A 408 -16.79 -23.21 -19.74
CA VAL A 408 -17.70 -22.84 -20.82
C VAL A 408 -16.97 -21.88 -21.75
N LEU A 409 -16.90 -22.21 -23.04
CA LEU A 409 -16.22 -21.38 -24.02
C LEU A 409 -17.08 -20.18 -24.46
N ASP A 410 -16.46 -19.09 -24.91
CA ASP A 410 -17.16 -17.90 -25.41
C ASP A 410 -18.17 -18.22 -26.54
N SER A 411 -17.87 -19.24 -27.35
CA SER A 411 -18.78 -19.73 -28.40
C SER A 411 -20.07 -20.32 -27.84
N ALA A 412 -20.03 -20.92 -26.65
CA ALA A 412 -21.21 -21.42 -25.97
C ALA A 412 -22.07 -20.29 -25.39
N PHE A 413 -21.46 -19.25 -24.81
CA PHE A 413 -22.18 -18.05 -24.38
C PHE A 413 -22.86 -17.34 -25.54
N LYS A 414 -22.15 -17.13 -26.64
CA LYS A 414 -22.70 -16.47 -27.83
C LYS A 414 -23.89 -17.22 -28.43
N SER A 415 -23.82 -18.56 -28.47
CA SER A 415 -24.93 -19.39 -28.97
C SER A 415 -26.13 -19.43 -28.00
N ALA A 416 -25.88 -19.28 -26.70
CA ALA A 416 -26.93 -19.14 -25.69
C ALA A 416 -27.65 -17.78 -25.81
N GLU A 417 -26.91 -16.69 -25.97
CA GLU A 417 -27.44 -15.34 -26.18
C GLU A 417 -28.35 -15.28 -27.41
N ASP A 418 -27.92 -15.85 -28.54
CA ASP A 418 -28.73 -15.95 -29.77
C ASP A 418 -30.07 -16.67 -29.53
N SER A 419 -30.05 -17.70 -28.68
CA SER A 419 -31.23 -18.52 -28.34
C SER A 419 -32.15 -17.79 -27.34
N ASP A 420 -31.58 -17.08 -26.38
CA ASP A 420 -32.29 -16.24 -25.41
C ASP A 420 -32.98 -15.06 -26.13
N ALA A 421 -32.31 -14.41 -27.07
CA ALA A 421 -32.88 -13.37 -27.92
C ALA A 421 -34.10 -13.87 -28.73
N ALA A 422 -34.06 -15.14 -29.15
CA ALA A 422 -35.18 -15.82 -29.82
C ALA A 422 -36.29 -16.31 -28.88
N ARG A 423 -36.21 -15.99 -27.57
CA ARG A 423 -37.16 -16.40 -26.52
C ARG A 423 -37.29 -17.93 -26.42
N PHE A 424 -36.16 -18.60 -26.26
CA PHE A 424 -36.11 -20.05 -26.06
C PHE A 424 -37.03 -20.50 -24.92
N ARG A 425 -37.90 -21.47 -25.21
CA ARG A 425 -39.02 -21.84 -24.33
C ARG A 425 -38.72 -22.90 -23.28
N TYR A 426 -37.56 -23.55 -23.35
CA TYR A 426 -37.22 -24.70 -22.49
C TYR A 426 -35.97 -24.44 -21.64
N SER A 427 -35.72 -23.19 -21.27
CA SER A 427 -34.51 -22.78 -20.55
C SER A 427 -34.39 -23.41 -19.15
N GLU A 428 -35.50 -23.61 -18.44
CA GLU A 428 -35.52 -24.35 -17.16
C GLU A 428 -35.04 -25.79 -17.35
N LYS A 429 -35.59 -26.50 -18.34
CA LYS A 429 -35.18 -27.87 -18.67
C LYS A 429 -33.73 -27.93 -19.14
N ALA A 430 -33.26 -26.92 -19.87
CA ALA A 430 -31.86 -26.82 -20.28
C ALA A 430 -30.92 -26.64 -19.08
N THR A 431 -31.32 -25.82 -18.11
CA THR A 431 -30.57 -25.58 -16.87
C THR A 431 -30.48 -26.85 -16.01
N ASP A 432 -31.57 -27.63 -15.91
CA ASP A 432 -31.54 -28.95 -15.27
C ASP A 432 -30.56 -29.93 -15.95
N LEU A 433 -30.49 -29.91 -17.28
CA LEU A 433 -29.52 -30.72 -18.02
C LEU A 433 -28.07 -30.28 -17.77
N LEU A 434 -27.81 -28.96 -17.73
CA LEU A 434 -26.50 -28.40 -17.38
C LEU A 434 -26.09 -28.79 -15.95
N LEU A 435 -27.00 -28.73 -14.98
CA LEU A 435 -26.74 -29.16 -13.60
C LEU A 435 -26.44 -30.65 -13.52
N LYS A 436 -27.20 -31.50 -14.21
CA LYS A 436 -26.93 -32.96 -14.29
C LYS A 436 -25.58 -33.26 -14.93
N LEU A 437 -25.16 -32.45 -15.90
CA LEU A 437 -23.86 -32.58 -16.58
C LEU A 437 -22.69 -32.35 -15.61
N VAL A 438 -22.75 -31.29 -14.80
CA VAL A 438 -21.65 -30.92 -13.89
C VAL A 438 -21.71 -31.60 -12.51
N THR A 439 -22.82 -32.28 -12.21
CA THR A 439 -22.98 -33.09 -10.99
C THR A 439 -22.90 -34.58 -11.31
N LYS A 440 -24.03 -35.23 -11.60
CA LYS A 440 -24.16 -36.68 -11.72
C LYS A 440 -23.29 -37.27 -12.84
N TYR A 441 -23.26 -36.62 -14.00
CA TYR A 441 -22.47 -37.10 -15.13
C TYR A 441 -20.97 -36.97 -14.85
N TRP A 442 -20.54 -35.81 -14.36
CA TRP A 442 -19.15 -35.56 -13.94
C TRP A 442 -18.70 -36.55 -12.86
N GLU A 443 -19.50 -36.78 -11.82
CA GLU A 443 -19.16 -37.67 -10.70
C GLU A 443 -18.88 -39.11 -11.17
N ILE A 444 -19.68 -39.61 -12.11
CA ILE A 444 -19.50 -40.96 -12.68
C ILE A 444 -18.20 -41.04 -13.48
N LEU A 445 -17.88 -40.04 -14.32
CA LEU A 445 -16.65 -40.04 -15.12
C LEU A 445 -15.39 -39.81 -14.26
N ALA A 446 -15.44 -38.89 -13.30
CA ALA A 446 -14.34 -38.61 -12.38
C ALA A 446 -14.02 -39.80 -11.45
N GLY A 447 -15.03 -40.62 -11.16
CA GLY A 447 -14.93 -41.90 -10.45
C GLY A 447 -14.47 -43.09 -11.31
N GLY A 448 -14.15 -42.89 -12.60
CA GLY A 448 -13.67 -43.92 -13.50
C GLY A 448 -14.77 -44.73 -14.21
N GLY A 449 -16.03 -44.30 -14.12
CA GLY A 449 -17.15 -44.87 -14.85
C GLY A 449 -17.12 -44.54 -16.34
N SER A 450 -17.83 -45.33 -17.15
CA SER A 450 -17.91 -45.13 -18.60
C SER A 450 -19.02 -44.15 -18.99
N ASP A 451 -18.85 -43.53 -20.17
CA ASP A 451 -19.82 -42.62 -20.81
C ASP A 451 -21.22 -43.26 -20.96
N GLN A 452 -21.26 -44.58 -21.19
CA GLN A 452 -22.48 -45.37 -21.30
C GLN A 452 -23.28 -45.47 -19.99
N LEU A 453 -22.61 -45.45 -18.84
CA LEU A 453 -23.25 -45.40 -17.52
C LEU A 453 -23.62 -43.95 -17.14
N ALA A 454 -22.74 -43.00 -17.48
CA ALA A 454 -22.92 -41.60 -17.13
C ALA A 454 -24.16 -40.99 -17.80
N LYS A 455 -24.44 -41.34 -19.07
CA LYS A 455 -25.56 -40.79 -19.83
C LYS A 455 -26.96 -41.10 -19.27
N ASP A 456 -27.09 -42.14 -18.45
CA ASP A 456 -28.38 -42.57 -17.90
C ASP A 456 -29.02 -41.49 -17.00
N CYS A 457 -28.22 -40.55 -16.49
CA CYS A 457 -28.71 -39.43 -15.70
C CYS A 457 -29.57 -38.40 -16.48
N PHE A 458 -29.47 -38.34 -17.81
CA PHE A 458 -30.18 -37.35 -18.65
C PHE A 458 -31.55 -37.82 -19.16
N GLY A 459 -31.89 -39.10 -18.98
CA GLY A 459 -33.11 -39.71 -19.49
C GLY A 459 -33.06 -40.08 -20.98
N ALA A 460 -34.06 -40.85 -21.42
CA ALA A 460 -34.12 -41.40 -22.77
C ALA A 460 -34.20 -40.29 -23.84
N GLN A 461 -33.44 -40.46 -24.93
CA GLN A 461 -33.43 -39.53 -26.08
C GLN A 461 -32.97 -38.10 -25.75
N THR A 462 -32.17 -37.89 -24.70
CA THR A 462 -31.59 -36.57 -24.37
C THR A 462 -30.09 -36.48 -24.67
N TYR A 463 -29.36 -37.59 -24.63
CA TYR A 463 -27.92 -37.63 -24.92
C TYR A 463 -27.64 -38.31 -26.25
N SER A 464 -26.66 -37.79 -26.98
CA SER A 464 -26.13 -38.35 -28.22
C SER A 464 -24.60 -38.30 -28.17
N ALA A 465 -23.94 -39.46 -28.34
CA ALA A 465 -22.48 -39.56 -28.33
C ALA A 465 -21.83 -39.12 -29.65
N ASN A 466 -22.60 -39.16 -30.75
CA ASN A 466 -22.16 -38.77 -32.09
C ASN A 466 -23.34 -38.37 -32.99
N GLU A 467 -23.06 -37.62 -34.05
CA GLU A 467 -24.00 -37.34 -35.13
C GLU A 467 -23.73 -38.16 -36.40
N ALA A 468 -24.81 -38.62 -37.05
CA ALA A 468 -24.70 -39.39 -38.29
C ALA A 468 -24.65 -38.46 -39.52
N ARG A 469 -23.76 -38.77 -40.47
CA ARG A 469 -23.62 -38.10 -41.79
C ARG A 469 -23.13 -36.64 -41.72
N LEU A 470 -22.06 -36.40 -40.97
CA LEU A 470 -21.41 -35.10 -40.86
C LEU A 470 -20.68 -34.68 -42.16
N SER A 471 -20.99 -33.49 -42.66
CA SER A 471 -20.26 -32.82 -43.75
C SER A 471 -18.95 -32.20 -43.22
N SER A 472 -18.00 -31.88 -44.11
CA SER A 472 -16.76 -31.18 -43.69
C SER A 472 -17.05 -29.83 -43.02
N ARG A 473 -18.15 -29.17 -43.42
CA ARG A 473 -18.62 -27.92 -42.82
C ARG A 473 -19.24 -28.17 -41.45
N GLY A 474 -20.11 -29.18 -41.32
CA GLY A 474 -20.69 -29.57 -40.05
C GLY A 474 -19.63 -29.99 -39.02
N ARG A 475 -18.56 -30.66 -39.47
CA ARG A 475 -17.42 -31.01 -38.61
C ARG A 475 -16.69 -29.77 -38.09
N SER A 476 -16.47 -28.77 -38.94
CA SER A 476 -15.85 -27.50 -38.55
C SER A 476 -16.69 -26.70 -37.55
N GLU A 477 -18.03 -26.73 -37.66
CA GLU A 477 -18.92 -26.03 -36.72
C GLU A 477 -18.90 -26.65 -35.31
N ARG A 478 -18.47 -27.92 -35.19
CA ARG A 478 -18.31 -28.65 -33.92
C ARG A 478 -16.85 -28.71 -33.44
N THR A 479 -15.96 -27.97 -34.08
CA THR A 479 -14.57 -27.84 -33.66
C THR A 479 -14.36 -26.50 -32.98
N PHE A 480 -14.01 -26.55 -31.70
CA PHE A 480 -13.82 -25.38 -30.85
C PHE A 480 -12.36 -25.26 -30.43
N PHE A 481 -11.91 -24.04 -30.14
CA PHE A 481 -10.56 -23.82 -29.64
C PHE A 481 -10.56 -23.89 -28.11
N TYR A 482 -9.73 -24.77 -27.56
CA TYR A 482 -9.49 -24.88 -26.12
C TYR A 482 -7.99 -24.97 -25.88
N ARG A 483 -7.45 -24.03 -25.09
CA ARG A 483 -6.00 -23.91 -24.78
C ARG A 483 -5.07 -23.93 -26.00
N GLY A 484 -5.52 -23.34 -27.11
CA GLY A 484 -4.75 -23.25 -28.35
C GLY A 484 -4.87 -24.48 -29.26
N GLU A 485 -5.60 -25.51 -28.87
CA GLU A 485 -5.85 -26.71 -29.67
C GLU A 485 -7.29 -26.76 -30.20
N GLN A 486 -7.46 -27.39 -31.37
CA GLN A 486 -8.77 -27.62 -31.97
C GLN A 486 -9.38 -28.91 -31.43
N VAL A 487 -10.48 -28.78 -30.69
CA VAL A 487 -11.19 -29.88 -30.06
C VAL A 487 -12.51 -30.12 -30.80
N PHE A 488 -12.67 -31.33 -31.34
CA PHE A 488 -13.92 -31.76 -31.97
C PHE A 488 -14.89 -32.30 -30.91
N MET A 489 -16.05 -31.67 -30.75
CA MET A 489 -17.05 -32.00 -29.72
C MET A 489 -18.32 -32.57 -30.37
N ASP A 490 -18.36 -33.90 -30.55
CA ASP A 490 -19.50 -34.60 -31.18
C ASP A 490 -20.62 -34.93 -30.17
N LYS A 491 -20.23 -35.11 -28.90
CA LYS A 491 -21.18 -35.39 -27.81
C LYS A 491 -22.06 -34.18 -27.57
N HIS A 492 -23.35 -34.43 -27.43
CA HIS A 492 -24.29 -33.37 -27.15
C HIS A 492 -25.55 -33.80 -26.41
N LEU A 493 -26.12 -32.83 -25.68
CA LEU A 493 -27.47 -32.93 -25.12
C LEU A 493 -28.48 -32.29 -26.08
N LYS A 494 -29.69 -32.86 -26.16
CA LYS A 494 -30.73 -32.41 -27.09
C LYS A 494 -32.05 -32.06 -26.39
N ILE A 495 -32.61 -30.91 -26.74
CA ILE A 495 -34.02 -30.55 -26.53
C ILE A 495 -34.61 -30.18 -27.89
N GLY A 496 -35.80 -30.70 -28.20
CA GLY A 496 -36.47 -30.41 -29.47
C GLY A 496 -35.87 -31.13 -30.69
N GLY A 497 -36.70 -31.32 -31.71
CA GLY A 497 -36.36 -32.07 -32.93
C GLY A 497 -36.57 -31.31 -34.25
N LYS A 498 -37.03 -30.06 -34.21
CA LYS A 498 -37.25 -29.21 -35.41
C LYS A 498 -36.24 -28.07 -35.43
N ASP A 499 -35.72 -27.67 -36.57
CA ASP A 499 -34.75 -26.56 -36.64
C ASP A 499 -35.44 -25.21 -36.33
N SER A 500 -35.42 -24.81 -35.05
CA SER A 500 -36.11 -23.62 -34.53
C SER A 500 -35.38 -23.11 -33.30
N LEU A 501 -34.93 -21.87 -33.37
CA LEU A 501 -34.23 -21.16 -32.30
C LEU A 501 -35.03 -21.09 -30.99
N ALA A 502 -36.36 -21.01 -31.07
CA ALA A 502 -37.21 -20.87 -29.88
C ALA A 502 -37.50 -22.21 -29.17
N THR A 503 -37.22 -23.36 -29.81
CA THR A 503 -37.68 -24.68 -29.32
C THR A 503 -36.63 -25.78 -29.39
N THR A 504 -35.47 -25.54 -29.98
CA THR A 504 -34.44 -26.55 -30.17
C THR A 504 -33.11 -26.11 -29.60
N LEU A 505 -32.51 -27.02 -28.84
CA LEU A 505 -31.24 -26.84 -28.16
C LEU A 505 -30.33 -28.04 -28.41
N ARG A 506 -29.06 -27.74 -28.64
CA ARG A 506 -27.92 -28.64 -28.64
C ARG A 506 -26.86 -28.05 -27.72
N ILE A 507 -26.40 -28.85 -26.76
CA ILE A 507 -25.29 -28.49 -25.87
C ILE A 507 -24.13 -29.40 -26.26
N HIS A 508 -23.15 -28.90 -27.01
CA HIS A 508 -21.97 -29.67 -27.40
C HIS A 508 -20.88 -29.54 -26.34
N PHE A 509 -20.31 -30.68 -25.95
CA PHE A 509 -19.30 -30.73 -24.91
C PHE A 509 -18.32 -31.90 -25.10
N GLU A 510 -17.20 -31.87 -24.38
CA GLU A 510 -16.27 -33.00 -24.28
C GLU A 510 -15.70 -33.14 -22.86
N TRP A 511 -15.33 -34.37 -22.50
CA TRP A 511 -14.69 -34.72 -21.23
C TRP A 511 -13.18 -34.87 -21.39
N PHE A 512 -12.43 -34.15 -20.56
CA PHE A 512 -10.98 -34.23 -20.47
C PHE A 512 -10.60 -35.00 -19.20
N SER A 513 -10.20 -36.27 -19.36
CA SER A 513 -9.88 -37.17 -18.25
C SER A 513 -8.73 -36.68 -17.39
N ASP A 514 -7.71 -36.10 -18.02
CA ASP A 514 -6.46 -35.71 -17.36
C ASP A 514 -6.68 -34.52 -16.43
N GLU A 515 -7.61 -33.64 -16.81
CA GLU A 515 -8.00 -32.46 -16.03
C GLU A 515 -9.21 -32.70 -15.14
N LYS A 516 -9.89 -33.84 -15.32
CA LYS A 516 -11.21 -34.12 -14.77
C LYS A 516 -12.21 -32.97 -15.01
N LYS A 517 -12.24 -32.44 -16.24
CA LYS A 517 -13.10 -31.30 -16.60
C LYS A 517 -13.97 -31.57 -17.81
N ILE A 518 -15.17 -30.98 -17.79
CA ILE A 518 -16.10 -30.94 -18.93
C ILE A 518 -15.95 -29.58 -19.61
N ILE A 519 -15.76 -29.55 -20.92
CA ILE A 519 -15.66 -28.32 -21.70
C ILE A 519 -16.90 -28.20 -22.58
N ILE A 520 -17.60 -27.06 -22.51
CA ILE A 520 -18.81 -26.79 -23.30
C ILE A 520 -18.46 -25.82 -24.43
N GLY A 521 -18.60 -26.27 -25.68
CA GLY A 521 -18.27 -25.48 -26.86
C GLY A 521 -19.46 -24.76 -27.51
N HIS A 522 -20.68 -25.28 -27.35
CA HIS A 522 -21.90 -24.69 -27.93
C HIS A 522 -23.12 -24.97 -27.05
N CYS A 523 -24.01 -24.00 -26.89
CA CYS A 523 -25.25 -24.13 -26.11
C CYS A 523 -26.38 -23.35 -26.81
N GLY A 524 -26.93 -23.90 -27.89
CA GLY A 524 -27.92 -23.16 -28.68
C GLY A 524 -28.56 -24.01 -29.78
N ARG A 525 -28.91 -23.37 -30.89
CA ARG A 525 -29.55 -24.03 -32.04
C ARG A 525 -28.81 -25.28 -32.54
N HIS A 526 -29.49 -26.08 -33.35
CA HIS A 526 -28.86 -27.19 -34.06
C HIS A 526 -27.78 -26.67 -35.03
N LEU A 527 -26.58 -27.24 -34.96
CA LEU A 527 -25.52 -26.96 -35.92
C LEU A 527 -25.74 -27.73 -37.23
N THR A 528 -25.18 -27.25 -38.33
CA THR A 528 -25.41 -27.86 -39.65
C THR A 528 -24.84 -29.29 -39.67
N LEU A 529 -25.56 -30.25 -40.26
CA LEU A 529 -25.05 -31.63 -40.43
C LEU A 529 -23.91 -31.68 -41.44
#